data_AF-A0A2E5HMP7-F1
#
_entry.id   AF-A0A2E5HMP7-F1
#
_cell.length_a   1.000
_cell.length_b   1.000
_cell.length_c   1.000
_cell.angle_alpha   90.00
_cell.angle_beta   90.00
_cell.angle_gamma   90.00
#
_symmetry.space_group_name_H-M   'P 1'
#
loop_
_entity.id
_entity.type
_entity.pdbx_description
1 polymer ?
#
loop_
_entity_poly.entity_id
_entity_poly.type
_entity_poly.pdbx_seq_one_letter_code
_entity_poly.pdbx_strand_id
1 'polypeptide(L)'
;MADNLTKTERRRLIIQRTQGRRLHMTEHITFDHQRIRNIIHQALLSSEHHTDDQCRDIAFHMTDWTDDLQQLVAFFRDPDGYDHDLIIELLTGFFYHVPNHVAAAGKLLHDSPVSDIFQVGAVDSSERP
;
A
#
# COMPACT_ATOMS: atom_id res chain seq x y z
N MET A 1 0.94 19.88 25.92
CA MET A 1 1.00 20.48 24.57
C MET A 1 1.25 19.33 23.60
N ALA A 2 0.20 18.83 22.96
CA ALA A 2 0.26 17.60 22.15
C ALA A 2 0.61 17.93 20.69
N ASP A 3 1.80 17.47 20.29
CA ASP A 3 2.14 16.79 19.03
C ASP A 3 1.43 17.20 17.73
N ASN A 4 2.07 18.08 16.97
CA ASN A 4 1.84 18.25 15.53
C ASN A 4 3.01 17.60 14.75
N LEU A 5 3.06 16.27 14.76
CA LEU A 5 3.96 15.51 13.89
C LEU A 5 3.35 15.33 12.51
N THR A 6 4.13 15.61 11.47
CA THR A 6 3.77 15.39 10.06
C THR A 6 3.63 13.90 9.76
N LYS A 7 2.90 13.55 8.69
CA LYS A 7 2.69 12.14 8.25
C LYS A 7 4.01 11.39 8.08
N THR A 8 5.05 12.07 7.59
CA THR A 8 6.41 11.55 7.41
C THR A 8 7.12 11.28 8.74
N GLU A 9 6.92 12.14 9.74
CA GLU A 9 7.52 11.99 11.07
C GLU A 9 6.83 10.88 11.88
N ARG A 10 5.51 10.75 11.76
CA ARG A 10 4.77 9.61 12.33
C ARG A 10 5.23 8.28 11.73
N ARG A 11 5.42 8.24 10.40
CA ARG A 11 6.00 7.07 9.70
C ARG A 11 7.40 6.73 10.20
N ARG A 12 8.28 7.71 10.42
CA ARG A 12 9.61 7.46 11.02
C ARG A 12 9.54 6.94 12.45
N LEU A 13 8.61 7.43 13.27
CA LEU A 13 8.43 7.00 14.65
C LEU A 13 7.93 5.56 14.75
N ILE A 14 7.07 5.11 13.84
CA ILE A 14 6.63 3.72 13.74
C ILE A 14 7.80 2.81 13.35
N ILE A 15 8.64 3.23 12.39
CA ILE A 15 9.86 2.51 11.99
C ILE A 15 10.87 2.43 13.15
N GLN A 16 11.05 3.51 13.92
CA GLN A 16 11.96 3.52 15.06
C GLN A 16 11.44 2.72 16.26
N ARG A 17 10.12 2.69 16.49
CA ARG A 17 9.49 1.90 17.56
C ARG A 17 9.55 0.41 17.28
N THR A 18 9.39 0.00 16.03
CA THR A 18 9.58 -1.40 15.60
C THR A 18 11.05 -1.83 15.66
N GLN A 19 12.01 -0.91 15.46
CA GLN A 19 13.44 -1.21 15.63
C GLN A 19 13.92 -1.35 17.09
N GLY A 20 13.17 -0.82 18.07
CA GLY A 20 13.59 -0.76 19.48
C GLY A 20 13.38 -2.03 20.31
N ARG A 21 12.59 -3.00 19.85
CA ARG A 21 12.35 -4.26 20.58
C ARG A 21 12.76 -5.47 19.72
N ARG A 22 14.07 -5.73 19.74
CA ARG A 22 14.72 -7.02 19.46
C ARG A 22 14.20 -7.75 18.21
N LEU A 23 14.53 -7.22 17.03
CA LEU A 23 14.34 -7.93 15.77
C LEU A 23 15.36 -9.07 15.66
N HIS A 24 14.86 -10.31 15.60
CA HIS A 24 15.54 -11.36 14.87
C HIS A 24 15.85 -10.82 13.46
N MET A 25 17.07 -11.01 12.98
CA MET A 25 17.50 -10.62 11.63
C MET A 25 16.78 -11.46 10.59
N THR A 26 15.51 -11.15 10.33
CA THR A 26 14.81 -11.55 9.12
C THR A 26 15.28 -10.61 8.02
N GLU A 27 15.76 -11.14 6.89
CA GLU A 27 16.17 -10.32 5.74
C GLU A 27 15.08 -9.29 5.40
N HIS A 28 15.41 -8.00 5.56
CA HIS A 28 14.53 -6.91 5.19
C HIS A 28 14.43 -6.90 3.65
N ILE A 29 13.29 -7.33 3.11
CA ILE A 29 12.96 -7.06 1.72
C ILE A 29 12.85 -5.55 1.56
N THR A 30 13.68 -4.95 0.71
CA THR A 30 13.51 -3.56 0.28
C THR A 30 13.04 -3.55 -1.16
N PHE A 31 11.96 -2.84 -1.45
CA PHE A 31 11.52 -2.63 -2.82
C PHE A 31 12.16 -1.37 -3.40
N ASP A 32 12.84 -1.49 -4.52
CA ASP A 32 13.30 -0.32 -5.30
C ASP A 32 12.08 0.29 -6.01
N HIS A 33 11.35 1.12 -5.27
CA HIS A 33 10.07 1.68 -5.71
C HIS A 33 10.19 2.44 -7.04
N GLN A 34 11.29 3.16 -7.24
CA GLN A 34 11.51 3.95 -8.45
C GLN A 34 11.81 3.05 -9.64
N ARG A 35 12.65 2.03 -9.47
CA ARG A 35 12.91 1.06 -10.54
C ARG A 35 11.67 0.28 -10.92
N ILE A 36 10.90 -0.20 -9.95
CA ILE A 36 9.66 -0.96 -10.20
C ILE A 36 8.66 -0.07 -10.94
N ARG A 37 8.46 1.17 -10.48
CA ARG A 37 7.58 2.15 -11.13
C ARG A 37 7.98 2.38 -12.59
N ASN A 38 9.27 2.59 -12.85
CA ASN A 38 9.78 2.78 -14.20
C ASN A 38 9.53 1.56 -15.09
N ILE A 39 9.73 0.34 -14.57
CA ILE A 39 9.48 -0.89 -15.34
C ILE A 39 8.00 -1.02 -15.70
N ILE A 40 7.09 -0.77 -14.76
CA ILE A 40 5.63 -0.81 -15.01
C ILE A 40 5.24 0.23 -16.06
N HIS A 41 5.72 1.48 -15.92
CA HIS A 41 5.45 2.55 -16.87
C HIS A 41 5.89 2.18 -18.29
N GLN A 42 7.11 1.67 -18.45
CA GLN A 42 7.65 1.28 -19.77
C GLN A 42 6.89 0.10 -20.37
N ALA A 43 6.51 -0.89 -19.56
CA ALA A 43 5.71 -2.02 -20.03
C ALA A 43 4.35 -1.56 -20.58
N LEU A 44 3.65 -0.69 -19.85
CA LEU A 44 2.36 -0.15 -20.29
C LEU A 44 2.51 0.72 -21.54
N LEU A 45 3.51 1.60 -21.58
CA LEU A 45 3.76 2.48 -22.72
C LEU A 45 4.05 1.67 -24.00
N SER A 46 4.74 0.53 -23.88
CA SER A 46 5.03 -0.35 -25.01
C SER A 46 3.82 -1.10 -25.59
N SER A 47 2.69 -1.12 -24.88
CA SER A 47 1.48 -1.82 -25.31
C SER A 47 0.57 -0.98 -26.22
N GLU A 48 0.87 0.31 -26.43
CA GLU A 48 0.12 1.26 -27.27
C GLU A 48 -1.38 1.42 -26.94
N HIS A 49 -1.82 0.96 -25.77
CA HIS A 49 -3.22 1.04 -25.32
C HIS A 49 -3.54 2.25 -24.43
N HIS A 50 -2.50 2.88 -23.88
CA HIS A 50 -2.64 3.96 -22.89
C HIS A 50 -1.74 5.13 -23.26
N THR A 51 -2.17 6.33 -22.90
CA THR A 51 -1.33 7.53 -23.01
C THR A 51 -0.17 7.46 -22.01
N ASP A 52 0.91 8.18 -22.28
CA ASP A 52 2.07 8.27 -21.40
C ASP A 52 1.70 8.76 -19.98
N ASP A 53 0.76 9.70 -19.87
CA ASP A 53 0.21 10.17 -18.59
C ASP A 53 -0.53 9.05 -17.84
N GLN A 54 -1.42 8.33 -18.52
CA GLN A 54 -2.12 7.18 -17.91
C GLN A 54 -1.14 6.10 -17.46
N CYS A 55 -0.11 5.79 -18.25
CA CYS A 55 0.92 4.83 -17.89
C CYS A 55 1.67 5.26 -16.62
N ARG A 56 1.98 6.56 -16.47
CA ARG A 56 2.61 7.11 -15.27
C ARG A 56 1.70 6.99 -14.05
N ASP A 57 0.43 7.34 -14.19
CA ASP A 57 -0.53 7.30 -13.10
C ASP A 57 -0.79 5.87 -12.62
N ILE A 58 -0.94 4.92 -13.54
CA ILE A 58 -1.06 3.50 -13.21
C ILE A 58 0.18 3.02 -12.45
N ALA A 59 1.38 3.34 -12.95
CA ALA A 59 2.63 2.94 -12.31
C ALA A 59 2.80 3.57 -10.91
N PHE A 60 2.38 4.83 -10.73
CA PHE A 60 2.35 5.49 -9.43
C PHE A 60 1.42 4.75 -8.47
N HIS A 61 0.16 4.54 -8.85
CA HIS A 61 -0.81 3.85 -7.99
C HIS A 61 -0.38 2.42 -7.64
N MET A 62 0.26 1.70 -8.55
CA MET A 62 0.77 0.35 -8.29
C MET A 62 1.99 0.29 -7.36
N THR A 63 2.68 1.42 -7.11
CA THR A 63 3.94 1.42 -6.35
C THR A 63 3.95 2.31 -5.12
N ASP A 64 2.96 3.19 -4.92
CA ASP A 64 2.92 4.09 -3.75
C ASP A 64 2.75 3.36 -2.41
N TRP A 65 2.35 2.10 -2.45
CA TRP A 65 2.09 1.25 -1.28
C TRP A 65 3.13 0.13 -1.08
N THR A 66 4.32 0.21 -1.70
CA THR A 66 5.36 -0.82 -1.52
C THR A 66 5.83 -0.97 -0.07
N ASP A 67 5.79 0.12 0.71
CA ASP A 67 6.13 0.08 2.14
C ASP A 67 5.04 -0.66 2.95
N ASP A 68 3.77 -0.51 2.58
CA ASP A 68 2.66 -1.27 3.19
C ASP A 68 2.79 -2.77 2.85
N LEU A 69 3.16 -3.09 1.61
CA LEU A 69 3.45 -4.46 1.19
C LEU A 69 4.62 -5.05 1.98
N GLN A 70 5.71 -4.31 2.15
CA GLN A 70 6.87 -4.75 2.91
C GLN A 70 6.51 -5.09 4.36
N GLN A 71 5.71 -4.24 5.02
CA GLN A 71 5.25 -4.48 6.38
C GLN A 71 4.33 -5.71 6.46
N LEU A 72 3.38 -5.83 5.53
CA LEU A 72 2.47 -6.97 5.49
C LEU A 72 3.24 -8.29 5.26
N VAL A 73 4.23 -8.29 4.36
CA VAL A 73 5.10 -9.46 4.13
C VAL A 73 5.93 -9.79 5.37
N ALA A 74 6.45 -8.78 6.08
CA ALA A 74 7.18 -9.01 7.33
C ALA A 74 6.28 -9.65 8.40
N PHE A 75 5.04 -9.18 8.56
CA PHE A 75 4.05 -9.79 9.44
C PHE A 75 3.72 -11.23 9.02
N PHE A 76 3.45 -11.49 7.74
CA PHE A 76 3.14 -12.84 7.26
C PHE A 76 4.29 -13.83 7.40
N ARG A 77 5.54 -13.36 7.42
CA ARG A 77 6.73 -14.20 7.62
C ARG A 77 6.96 -14.57 9.09
N ASP A 78 6.62 -13.68 10.00
CA ASP A 78 6.84 -13.87 11.45
C ASP A 78 5.67 -13.27 12.24
N PRO A 79 4.49 -13.91 12.23
CA PRO A 79 3.30 -13.36 12.89
C PRO A 79 3.43 -13.36 14.42
N ASP A 80 4.21 -14.28 14.99
CA ASP A 80 4.43 -14.39 16.43
C ASP A 80 5.27 -13.23 17.00
N GLY A 81 5.98 -12.50 16.12
CA GLY A 81 6.75 -11.30 16.47
C GLY A 81 5.92 -10.02 16.64
N TYR A 82 4.60 -10.07 16.38
CA TYR A 82 3.72 -8.90 16.42
C TYR A 82 2.74 -8.99 17.58
N ASP A 83 2.59 -7.88 18.32
CA ASP A 83 1.53 -7.76 19.31
C ASP A 83 0.20 -7.34 18.66
N HIS A 84 -0.88 -7.45 19.45
CA HIS A 84 -2.23 -7.15 18.98
C HIS A 84 -2.37 -5.75 18.40
N ASP A 85 -1.81 -4.73 19.06
CA ASP A 85 -1.97 -3.34 18.66
C ASP A 85 -1.24 -3.08 17.33
N LEU A 86 -0.04 -3.65 17.16
CA LEU A 86 0.72 -3.57 15.90
C LEU A 86 -0.01 -4.24 14.75
N ILE A 87 -0.67 -5.38 14.98
CA ILE A 87 -1.46 -6.06 13.94
C ILE A 87 -2.62 -5.17 13.51
N ILE A 88 -3.35 -4.58 14.46
CA ILE A 88 -4.49 -3.70 14.15
C ILE A 88 -4.02 -2.44 13.41
N GLU A 89 -2.90 -1.83 13.82
CA GLU A 89 -2.33 -0.67 13.14
C GLU A 89 -1.92 -1.01 11.70
N LEU A 90 -1.22 -2.13 11.49
CA LEU A 90 -0.79 -2.60 10.18
C LEU A 90 -1.98 -2.84 9.25
N LEU A 91 -3.00 -3.56 9.72
CA LEU A 91 -4.19 -3.86 8.92
C LEU A 91 -4.98 -2.59 8.60
N THR A 92 -5.13 -1.68 9.57
CA THR A 92 -5.82 -0.40 9.37
C THR A 92 -5.10 0.46 8.32
N GLY A 93 -3.78 0.56 8.41
CA GLY A 93 -2.96 1.27 7.43
C GLY A 93 -3.10 0.68 6.03
N PHE A 94 -3.00 -0.65 5.93
CA PHE A 94 -3.17 -1.36 4.67
C PHE A 94 -4.56 -1.12 4.04
N PHE A 95 -5.64 -1.34 4.79
CA PHE A 95 -7.01 -1.20 4.28
C PHE A 95 -7.40 0.24 3.94
N TYR A 96 -6.84 1.23 4.61
CA TYR A 96 -7.11 2.64 4.28
C TYR A 96 -6.34 3.09 3.03
N HIS A 97 -5.13 2.58 2.83
CA HIS A 97 -4.23 3.04 1.76
C HIS A 97 -4.36 2.20 0.49
N VAL A 98 -4.10 0.89 0.58
CA VAL A 98 -3.87 0.03 -0.59
C VAL A 98 -5.10 -0.12 -1.48
N PRO A 99 -6.31 -0.41 -0.96
CA PRO A 99 -7.50 -0.60 -1.81
C PRO A 99 -7.80 0.58 -2.72
N ASN A 100 -7.62 1.82 -2.24
CA ASN A 100 -7.85 3.03 -3.02
C ASN A 100 -6.89 3.14 -4.22
N HIS A 101 -5.61 2.83 -3.99
CA HIS A 101 -4.60 2.84 -5.06
C HIS A 101 -4.83 1.71 -6.07
N VAL A 102 -5.14 0.50 -5.60
CA VAL A 102 -5.45 -0.64 -6.49
C VAL A 102 -6.71 -0.38 -7.31
N ALA A 103 -7.75 0.19 -6.71
CA ALA A 103 -8.97 0.58 -7.41
C ALA A 103 -8.71 1.64 -8.50
N ALA A 104 -7.93 2.67 -8.18
CA ALA A 104 -7.55 3.71 -9.14
C ALA A 104 -6.74 3.13 -10.31
N ALA A 105 -5.74 2.29 -10.03
CA ALA A 105 -4.95 1.62 -11.06
C ALA A 105 -5.81 0.72 -11.96
N GLY A 106 -6.72 -0.07 -11.38
CA GLY A 106 -7.64 -0.93 -12.13
C GLY A 106 -8.58 -0.14 -13.04
N LYS A 107 -9.12 0.99 -12.55
CA LYS A 107 -9.96 1.89 -13.35
C LYS A 107 -9.18 2.51 -14.50
N LEU A 108 -7.96 2.97 -14.27
CA LEU A 108 -7.12 3.55 -15.34
C LEU A 108 -6.69 2.49 -16.37
N LEU A 109 -6.41 1.26 -15.92
CA LEU A 109 -5.90 0.20 -16.79
C LEU A 109 -6.99 -0.45 -17.66
N HIS A 110 -8.17 -0.71 -17.10
CA HIS A 110 -9.23 -1.50 -17.76
C HIS A 110 -10.55 -0.74 -17.97
N ASP A 111 -10.63 0.54 -17.57
CA ASP A 111 -11.86 1.32 -17.52
C ASP A 111 -12.99 0.66 -16.68
N SER A 112 -12.64 -0.35 -15.87
CA SER A 112 -13.60 -1.15 -15.10
C SER A 112 -13.67 -0.66 -13.65
N PRO A 113 -14.87 -0.38 -13.11
CA PRO A 113 -15.02 -0.06 -11.69
C PRO A 113 -14.78 -1.29 -10.81
N VAL A 114 -14.33 -1.06 -9.57
CA VAL A 114 -14.33 -2.11 -8.54
C VAL A 114 -15.77 -2.53 -8.26
N SER A 115 -16.00 -3.84 -8.22
CA SER A 115 -17.28 -4.44 -7.90
C SER A 115 -17.21 -5.16 -6.56
N ASP A 116 -18.27 -5.08 -5.75
CA ASP A 116 -18.37 -5.82 -4.51
C ASP A 116 -18.83 -7.27 -4.76
N ILE A 117 -17.86 -8.09 -5.17
CA ILE A 117 -18.08 -9.50 -5.48
C ILE A 117 -18.52 -10.30 -4.25
N PHE A 118 -18.11 -9.88 -3.06
CA PHE A 118 -18.41 -10.59 -1.80
C PHE A 118 -19.68 -10.10 -1.12
N GLN A 119 -20.35 -9.08 -1.67
CA GLN A 119 -21.63 -8.57 -1.19
C GLN A 119 -21.58 -8.12 0.27
N VAL A 120 -20.51 -7.43 0.65
CA VAL A 120 -20.29 -6.92 2.02
C VAL A 120 -20.54 -5.41 2.15
N GLY A 121 -21.02 -4.76 1.09
CA GLY A 121 -21.20 -3.31 1.00
C GLY A 121 -19.89 -2.55 0.77
N ALA A 122 -18.89 -3.16 0.13
CA ALA A 122 -17.54 -2.58 -0.01
C ALA A 122 -17.48 -1.34 -0.92
N VAL A 123 -18.46 -1.18 -1.81
CA VAL A 123 -18.57 -0.06 -2.76
C VAL A 123 -19.87 0.72 -2.60
N ASP A 124 -20.63 0.45 -1.53
CA ASP A 124 -21.89 1.12 -1.29
C ASP A 124 -21.66 2.60 -0.95
N SER A 125 -22.39 3.46 -1.66
CA SER A 125 -22.39 4.91 -1.43
C SER A 125 -23.32 5.34 -0.30
N SER A 126 -24.07 4.41 0.28
CA SER A 126 -24.88 4.68 1.46
C SER A 126 -23.96 4.94 2.65
N GLU A 127 -23.91 6.19 3.09
CA GLU A 127 -23.38 6.55 4.41
C GLU A 127 -23.91 5.54 5.43
N ARG A 128 -23.00 4.95 6.23
CA ARG A 128 -23.41 4.15 7.39
C ARG A 128 -24.43 4.98 8.19
N PRO A 129 -25.59 4.43 8.55
CA PRO A 129 -26.42 5.05 9.59
C PRO A 129 -25.66 5.15 10.92
#